data_AF-A0A9D2CFT8-F1
#
_entry.id   AF-A0A9D2CFT8-F1
#
_cell.length_a   1.000
_cell.length_b   1.000
_cell.length_c   1.000
_cell.angle_alpha   90.00
_cell.angle_beta   90.00
_cell.angle_gamma   90.00
#
_symmetry.space_group_name_H-M   'P 1'
#
loop_
_entity.id
_entity.type
_entity.pdbx_description
1 polymer ?
#
loop_
_entity_poly.entity_id
_entity_poly.type
_entity_poly.pdbx_seq_one_letter_code
_entity_poly.pdbx_strand_id
1 'polypeptide(L)'
;MDPQVAIVSGALFGLLGCVAPAALFERALRGSPGVSLASGLAAVIVSFLTLTVVLLVVYTATNTGFLEFGCALVASFLLFWGVEAIRAWRAANGRPPHRGEG
;
A
#
# COMPACT_ATOMS: atom_id res chain seq x y z
N MET A 1 -6.55 -18.95 -15.85
CA MET A 1 -5.41 -18.06 -16.13
C MET A 1 -4.12 -18.86 -15.96
N ASP A 2 -3.07 -18.57 -16.73
CA ASP A 2 -1.75 -19.18 -16.48
C ASP A 2 -1.21 -18.71 -15.09
N PRO A 3 -0.60 -19.58 -14.27
CA PRO A 3 -0.16 -19.23 -12.91
C PRO A 3 0.82 -18.06 -12.87
N GLN A 4 1.75 -17.95 -13.83
CA GLN A 4 2.71 -16.85 -13.85
C GLN A 4 2.00 -15.53 -14.12
N VAL A 5 1.05 -15.54 -15.07
CA VAL A 5 0.25 -14.35 -15.39
C VAL A 5 -0.60 -13.94 -14.19
N ALA A 6 -1.20 -14.89 -13.46
CA ALA A 6 -1.99 -14.63 -12.26
C ALA A 6 -1.16 -13.98 -11.14
N ILE A 7 0.05 -14.48 -10.90
CA ILE A 7 0.96 -13.92 -9.89
C ILE A 7 1.37 -12.50 -10.27
N VAL A 8 1.82 -12.29 -11.51
CA VAL A 8 2.29 -10.97 -11.97
C VAL A 8 1.16 -9.95 -11.94
N SER A 9 -0.03 -10.30 -12.43
CA SER A 9 -1.17 -9.38 -12.40
C SER A 9 -1.62 -9.08 -10.98
N GLY A 10 -1.68 -10.10 -10.10
CA GLY A 10 -1.98 -9.92 -8.68
C GLY A 10 -1.03 -8.93 -8.03
N ALA A 11 0.28 -9.14 -8.21
CA ALA A 11 1.31 -8.24 -7.68
C ALA A 11 1.16 -6.79 -8.20
N LEU A 12 0.88 -6.61 -9.50
CA LEU A 12 0.66 -5.29 -10.08
C LEU A 12 -0.56 -4.60 -9.48
N PHE A 13 -1.68 -5.30 -9.33
CA PHE A 13 -2.88 -4.72 -8.70
C PHE A 13 -2.66 -4.39 -7.22
N GLY A 14 -1.94 -5.24 -6.48
CA GLY A 14 -1.56 -4.95 -5.09
C GLY A 14 -0.75 -3.67 -4.97
N LEU A 15 0.27 -3.49 -5.82
CA LEU A 15 1.07 -2.26 -5.88
C LEU A 15 0.26 -1.03 -6.33
N LEU A 16 -0.66 -1.19 -7.29
CA LEU A 16 -1.54 -0.11 -7.73
C LEU A 16 -2.43 0.39 -6.58
N GLY A 17 -2.91 -0.51 -5.71
CA GLY A 17 -3.66 -0.13 -4.50
C GLY A 17 -2.86 0.78 -3.56
N CYS A 18 -1.53 0.67 -3.56
CA CYS A 18 -0.67 1.50 -2.73
C CYS A 18 -0.54 2.95 -3.21
N VAL A 19 -0.82 3.28 -4.48
CA VAL A 19 -0.43 4.57 -5.10
C VAL A 19 -1.01 5.79 -4.37
N ALA A 20 -2.33 5.86 -4.21
CA ALA A 20 -2.99 7.01 -3.56
C ALA A 20 -2.56 7.18 -2.09
N PRO A 21 -2.62 6.14 -1.24
CA PRO A 21 -2.15 6.26 0.14
C PRO A 21 -0.63 6.52 0.23
N ALA A 22 0.21 5.97 -0.65
CA ALA A 22 1.64 6.26 -0.69
C ALA A 22 1.93 7.73 -1.03
N ALA A 23 1.16 8.33 -1.95
CA ALA A 23 1.28 9.75 -2.26
C ALA A 23 0.97 10.64 -1.06
N LEU A 24 -0.06 10.30 -0.28
CA LEU A 24 -0.37 11.01 0.98
C LEU A 24 0.72 10.81 2.03
N PHE A 25 1.23 9.59 2.16
CA PHE A 25 2.29 9.25 3.09
C PHE A 25 3.58 10.01 2.80
N GLU A 26 4.01 10.07 1.53
CA GLU A 26 5.18 10.83 1.11
C GLU A 26 5.00 12.35 1.37
N ARG A 27 3.79 12.89 1.15
CA ARG A 27 3.47 14.28 1.53
C ARG A 27 3.57 14.50 3.04
N ALA A 28 3.10 13.55 3.85
CA ALA A 28 3.20 13.62 5.30
C ALA A 28 4.66 13.61 5.77
N LEU A 29 5.49 12.73 5.21
CA LEU A 29 6.93 12.65 5.53
C LEU A 29 7.68 13.93 5.18
N ARG A 30 7.28 14.62 4.12
CA ARG A 30 7.86 15.93 3.71
C ARG A 30 7.36 17.10 4.55
N GLY A 31 6.47 16.88 5.53
CA GLY A 31 5.89 17.93 6.35
C GLY A 31 4.92 18.84 5.59
N SER A 32 4.30 18.35 4.51
CA SER A 32 3.35 19.14 3.73
C SER A 32 2.13 19.49 4.59
N PRO A 33 1.73 20.78 4.67
CA PRO A 33 0.50 21.17 5.34
C PRO A 33 -0.70 20.53 4.64
N GLY A 34 -1.70 20.10 5.41
CA GLY A 34 -2.97 19.59 4.90
C GLY A 34 -3.12 18.06 4.80
N VAL A 35 -2.13 17.27 5.23
CA VAL A 35 -2.32 15.81 5.36
C VAL A 35 -2.91 15.51 6.74
N SER A 36 -4.17 15.07 6.78
CA SER A 36 -4.86 14.68 8.00
C SER A 36 -4.93 13.16 8.16
N LEU A 37 -5.03 12.68 9.40
CA LEU A 37 -5.25 11.26 9.67
C LEU A 37 -6.49 10.73 8.94
N ALA A 38 -7.56 11.53 8.88
CA ALA A 38 -8.78 11.19 8.17
C ALA A 38 -8.56 10.97 6.67
N SER A 39 -7.73 11.80 6.02
CA SER A 39 -7.39 11.63 4.60
C SER A 39 -6.58 10.36 4.34
N GLY A 40 -5.65 10.02 5.23
CA GLY A 40 -4.89 8.77 5.17
C GLY A 40 -5.79 7.55 5.34
N LEU A 41 -6.67 7.57 6.34
CA LEU A 41 -7.64 6.49 6.58
C LEU A 41 -8.59 6.31 5.38
N ALA A 42 -9.11 7.41 4.84
CA ALA A 42 -9.97 7.37 3.65
C ALA A 42 -9.25 6.74 2.45
N ALA A 43 -7.98 7.10 2.21
CA ALA A 43 -7.20 6.50 1.11
C ALA A 43 -6.96 5.00 1.29
N VAL A 44 -6.71 4.54 2.53
CA VAL A 44 -6.58 3.11 2.84
C VAL A 44 -7.92 2.38 2.62
N ILE A 45 -9.04 2.94 3.09
CA ILE A 45 -10.38 2.35 2.89
C ILE A 45 -10.70 2.25 1.40
N VAL A 46 -10.46 3.31 0.63
CA VAL A 46 -10.70 3.32 -0.83
C VAL A 46 -9.83 2.28 -1.53
N SER A 47 -8.55 2.19 -1.17
CA SER A 47 -7.68 1.13 -1.70
C SER A 47 -8.23 -0.26 -1.38
N PHE A 48 -8.60 -0.51 -0.13
CA PHE A 48 -9.14 -1.80 0.30
C PHE A 48 -10.41 -2.18 -0.47
N LEU A 49 -11.37 -1.25 -0.59
CA LEU A 49 -12.60 -1.47 -1.34
C LEU A 49 -12.31 -1.74 -2.82
N THR A 50 -11.40 -0.98 -3.43
CA THR A 50 -11.00 -1.16 -4.83
C THR A 50 -10.39 -2.54 -5.06
N LEU A 51 -9.43 -2.94 -4.21
CA LEU A 51 -8.81 -4.27 -4.31
C LEU A 51 -9.79 -5.40 -4.06
N THR A 52 -10.77 -5.20 -3.18
CA THR A 52 -11.86 -6.16 -2.95
C THR A 52 -12.73 -6.32 -4.20
N VAL A 53 -13.07 -5.23 -4.88
CA VAL A 53 -13.79 -5.29 -6.16
C VAL A 53 -12.95 -6.00 -7.21
N VAL A 54 -11.65 -5.75 -7.30
CA VAL A 54 -10.74 -6.46 -8.22
C VAL A 54 -10.76 -7.96 -7.95
N LEU A 55 -10.65 -8.39 -6.68
CA LEU A 55 -10.74 -9.80 -6.31
C LEU A 55 -12.08 -10.42 -6.72
N LEU A 56 -13.19 -9.72 -6.46
CA LEU A 56 -14.52 -10.17 -6.85
C LEU A 56 -14.66 -10.34 -8.37
N VAL A 57 -14.11 -9.41 -9.15
CA VAL A 57 -14.11 -9.46 -10.62
C VAL A 57 -13.31 -10.68 -11.10
N VAL A 58 -12.09 -10.88 -10.58
CA VAL A 58 -11.24 -12.01 -11.00
C VAL A 58 -11.86 -13.36 -10.63
N TYR A 59 -12.47 -13.43 -9.44
CA TYR A 59 -13.19 -14.61 -8.96
C TYR A 59 -14.36 -14.97 -9.88
N THR A 60 -15.18 -13.99 -10.26
CA THR A 60 -16.39 -14.22 -11.07
C THR A 60 -16.09 -14.40 -12.56
N ALA A 61 -15.07 -13.73 -13.12
CA ALA A 61 -14.77 -13.78 -14.55
C ALA A 61 -13.90 -14.97 -14.96
N THR A 62 -12.98 -15.40 -14.10
CA THR A 62 -11.95 -16.39 -14.46
C THR A 62 -11.98 -17.62 -13.56
N ASN A 63 -12.07 -17.41 -12.24
CA ASN A 63 -11.96 -18.40 -11.15
C ASN A 63 -10.64 -19.22 -11.12
N THR A 64 -10.15 -19.66 -12.28
CA THR A 64 -8.85 -20.32 -12.47
C THR A 64 -7.67 -19.38 -12.22
N GLY A 65 -6.79 -19.74 -11.28
CA GLY A 65 -5.64 -18.93 -10.88
C GLY A 65 -5.96 -17.85 -9.85
N PHE A 66 -7.18 -17.86 -9.29
CA PHE A 66 -7.64 -16.83 -8.35
C PHE A 66 -6.81 -16.79 -7.07
N LEU A 67 -6.40 -17.95 -6.56
CA LEU A 67 -5.70 -18.04 -5.28
C LEU A 67 -4.27 -17.49 -5.43
N GLU A 68 -3.59 -17.83 -6.52
CA GLU A 68 -2.28 -17.30 -6.89
C GLU A 68 -2.33 -15.78 -7.09
N PHE A 69 -3.36 -15.30 -7.81
CA PHE A 69 -3.61 -13.87 -7.99
C PHE A 69 -3.81 -13.16 -6.64
N GLY A 70 -4.73 -13.66 -5.81
CA GLY A 70 -5.10 -13.06 -4.55
C GLY A 70 -3.94 -13.03 -3.55
N CYS A 71 -3.19 -14.14 -3.45
CA CYS A 71 -2.00 -14.20 -2.61
C CYS A 71 -0.93 -13.20 -3.07
N ALA A 72 -0.63 -13.12 -4.38
CA ALA A 72 0.36 -12.18 -4.90
C ALA A 72 -0.07 -10.71 -4.68
N LEU A 73 -1.36 -10.41 -4.85
CA LEU A 73 -1.95 -9.11 -4.58
C LEU A 73 -1.79 -8.70 -3.11
N VAL A 74 -2.19 -9.57 -2.19
CA VAL A 74 -2.08 -9.29 -0.75
C VAL A 74 -0.61 -9.18 -0.32
N ALA A 75 0.24 -10.11 -0.77
CA ALA A 75 1.65 -10.13 -0.42
C ALA A 75 2.37 -8.86 -0.89
N SER A 76 2.17 -8.44 -2.14
CA SER A 76 2.80 -7.23 -2.68
C SER A 76 2.32 -5.95 -1.98
N PHE A 77 1.02 -5.83 -1.69
CA PHE A 77 0.46 -4.72 -0.94
C PHE A 77 1.09 -4.63 0.46
N LEU A 78 1.14 -5.74 1.20
CA LEU A 78 1.72 -5.79 2.54
C LEU A 78 3.23 -5.55 2.54
N LEU A 79 3.96 -6.09 1.56
CA LEU A 79 5.41 -5.87 1.42
C LEU A 79 5.73 -4.39 1.23
N PHE A 80 4.99 -3.71 0.35
CA PHE A 80 5.14 -2.26 0.15
C PHE A 80 4.97 -1.51 1.47
N TRP A 81 3.86 -1.76 2.19
CA TRP A 81 3.60 -1.09 3.46
C TRP A 81 4.57 -1.46 4.57
N GLY A 82 5.09 -2.69 4.58
CA GLY A 82 6.14 -3.11 5.51
C GLY A 82 7.41 -2.28 5.32
N VAL A 83 7.83 -2.05 4.07
CA VAL A 83 8.98 -1.19 3.75
C VAL A 83 8.72 0.26 4.16
N GLU A 84 7.54 0.82 3.85
CA GLU A 84 7.18 2.19 4.23
C GLU A 84 7.07 2.39 5.74
N ALA A 85 6.59 1.38 6.49
CA ALA A 85 6.56 1.41 7.94
C ALA A 85 7.97 1.50 8.53
N ILE A 86 8.94 0.74 7.99
CA ILE A 86 10.35 0.83 8.39
C ILE A 86 10.92 2.21 8.06
N ARG A 87 10.60 2.76 6.88
CA ARG A 87 11.02 4.12 6.47
C ARG A 87 10.49 5.18 7.44
N ALA A 88 9.20 5.15 7.78
CA ALA A 88 8.60 6.07 8.76
C ALA A 88 9.24 5.93 10.14
N TRP A 89 9.46 4.70 10.61
CA TRP A 89 10.08 4.47 11.91
C TRP A 89 11.49 5.07 11.99
N ARG A 90 12.31 4.90 10.93
CA ARG A 90 13.63 5.54 10.82
C ARG A 90 13.53 7.06 10.78
N ALA A 91 12.57 7.63 10.05
CA ALA A 91 12.38 9.08 9.98
C ALA A 91 11.97 9.68 11.34
N ALA A 92 11.16 8.97 12.12
CA ALA A 92 10.75 9.40 13.45
C ALA A 92 11.88 9.33 14.49
N ASN A 93 12.72 8.29 14.42
CA ASN A 93 13.74 8.02 15.45
C ASN A 93 15.17 8.47 15.07
N GLY A 94 15.41 8.84 13.81
CA GLY A 94 16.75 9.20 13.30
C GLY A 94 17.13 10.68 13.46
N ARG A 95 16.27 11.53 14.04
CA ARG A 95 16.61 12.94 14.30
C ARG A 95 17.49 13.04 15.55
N PRO A 96 18.74 13.55 15.47
CA PRO A 96 19.52 13.83 16.66
C PRO A 96 18.79 14.88 17.53
N PRO A 97 18.84 14.78 18.87
CA PRO A 97 18.26 15.80 19.74
C PRO A 97 18.91 17.15 19.41
N HIS A 98 18.10 18.21 19.34
CA HIS A 98 18.62 19.58 19.22
C HIS A 98 19.62 19.82 20.35
N ARG A 99 20.91 19.79 20.01
CA ARG A 99 21.97 20.28 20.88
C ARG A 99 21.93 21.79 20.81
N GLY A 100 21.23 22.41 21.76
CA GLY A 100 21.28 23.85 21.93
C GLY A 100 20.10 24.40 22.71
N GLU A 101 20.09 24.21 24.01
CA GLU A 101 19.80 25.26 24.98
C GLU A 101 20.72 25.02 26.18
N GLY A 102 21.89 25.65 26.13
CA GLY A 102 22.79 25.90 27.24
C GLY A 102 23.04 27.40 27.31
#